data_AF-A0A936KZG6-F1
#
_entry.id   AF-A0A936KZG6-F1
#
_cell.length_a   1.000
_cell.length_b   1.000
_cell.length_c   1.000
_cell.angle_alpha   90.00
_cell.angle_beta   90.00
_cell.angle_gamma   90.00
#
_symmetry.space_group_name_H-M   'P 1'
#
loop_
_entity.id
_entity.type
_entity.pdbx_description
1 polymer ?
#
loop_
_entity_poly.entity_id
_entity_poly.type
_entity_poly.pdbx_seq_one_letter_code
_entity_poly.pdbx_strand_id
1 'polypeptide(L)'
;MPLMREFQDPIFKGCTRPAMILGVPIIPFTIVFMVVMLISFWTTILLAVLLIPIIIVMREITKTDDQQFRLLWIKILCRYNLWNLNRNKGFWKATAYSPIGFQKRR
;
A
#
# COMPACT_ATOMS: atom_id res chain seq x y z
N MET A 1 -23.17 26.76 21.24
CA MET A 1 -22.51 25.92 22.27
C MET A 1 -21.60 24.92 21.55
N PRO A 2 -20.27 25.11 21.52
CA PRO A 2 -19.39 24.19 20.83
C PRO A 2 -19.13 22.99 21.75
N LEU A 3 -19.54 21.80 21.31
CA LEU A 3 -19.17 20.54 21.96
C LEU A 3 -17.65 20.37 21.88
N MET A 4 -17.06 19.98 23.01
CA MET A 4 -15.66 19.64 23.17
C MET A 4 -15.24 18.65 22.08
N ARG A 5 -14.38 19.08 21.15
CA ARG A 5 -13.56 18.13 20.38
C ARG A 5 -12.63 17.51 21.41
N GLU A 6 -12.92 16.28 21.84
CA GLU A 6 -11.92 15.50 22.56
C GLU A 6 -10.62 15.56 21.76
N PHE A 7 -9.53 15.93 22.42
CA PHE A 7 -8.18 15.82 21.87
C PHE A 7 -7.90 14.32 21.67
N GLN A 8 -8.42 13.74 20.59
CA GLN A 8 -7.94 12.46 20.12
C GLN A 8 -6.52 12.69 19.62
N ASP A 9 -5.55 12.31 20.45
CA ASP A 9 -4.17 12.22 20.00
C ASP A 9 -4.13 11.32 18.76
N PRO A 10 -3.47 11.76 17.67
CA PRO A 10 -3.38 10.95 16.47
C PRO A 10 -2.67 9.64 16.83
N ILE A 11 -3.39 8.52 16.77
CA ILE A 11 -2.79 7.20 16.97
C ILE A 11 -1.72 6.99 15.90
N PHE A 12 -0.46 6.92 16.34
CA PHE A 12 0.68 6.64 15.49
C PHE A 12 0.71 5.16 15.10
N LYS A 13 -0.03 4.80 14.05
CA LYS A 13 -0.06 3.44 13.44
C LYS A 13 1.28 3.01 12.80
N GLY A 14 2.36 3.76 13.03
CA GLY A 14 3.71 3.41 12.59
C GLY A 14 4.32 2.29 13.42
N CYS A 15 3.97 2.19 14.70
CA CYS A 15 4.52 1.18 15.62
C CYS A 15 3.83 -0.19 15.50
N THR A 16 2.73 -0.28 14.74
CA THR A 16 2.00 -1.54 14.55
C THR A 16 2.51 -2.25 13.30
N ARG A 17 3.07 -3.44 13.47
CA ARG A 17 3.41 -4.32 12.36
C ARG A 17 2.15 -4.73 11.60
N PRO A 18 2.19 -4.78 10.26
CA PRO A 18 1.07 -5.32 9.51
C PRO A 18 0.99 -6.82 9.78
N ALA A 19 -0.20 -7.41 9.67
CA ALA A 19 -0.31 -8.86 9.76
C ALA A 19 0.45 -9.50 8.58
N MET A 20 1.35 -10.44 8.87
CA MET A 20 2.22 -11.11 7.89
C MET A 20 2.11 -12.63 7.96
N ILE A 21 2.16 -13.30 6.81
CA ILE A 21 2.22 -14.75 6.66
C ILE A 21 3.51 -15.06 5.91
N LEU A 22 4.35 -15.96 6.44
CA LEU A 22 5.63 -16.36 5.83
C LEU A 22 6.58 -15.19 5.51
N GLY A 23 6.48 -14.08 6.25
CA GLY A 23 7.27 -12.87 6.04
C GLY A 23 6.71 -11.92 4.97
N VAL A 24 5.51 -12.19 4.42
CA VAL A 24 4.82 -11.34 3.44
C VAL A 24 3.54 -10.79 4.06
N PRO A 25 3.20 -9.50 3.90
CA PRO A 25 1.96 -8.94 4.44
C PRO A 25 0.72 -9.62 3.84
N ILE A 26 -0.32 -9.82 4.65
CA ILE A 26 -1.51 -10.60 4.26
C ILE A 26 -2.23 -9.97 3.07
N ILE A 27 -2.40 -8.64 3.07
CA ILE A 27 -3.11 -7.91 2.00
C ILE A 27 -2.46 -8.12 0.62
N PRO A 28 -1.15 -7.85 0.41
CA PRO A 28 -0.53 -8.08 -0.88
C PRO A 28 -0.49 -9.57 -1.24
N PHE A 29 -0.30 -10.47 -0.26
CA PHE A 29 -0.33 -11.91 -0.49
C PHE A 29 -1.68 -12.38 -1.07
N THR A 30 -2.80 -11.96 -0.46
CA THR A 30 -4.14 -12.36 -0.92
C THR A 30 -4.47 -11.80 -2.30
N ILE A 31 -4.09 -10.55 -2.59
CA ILE A 31 -4.30 -9.95 -3.92
C ILE A 31 -3.56 -10.74 -4.99
N VAL A 32 -2.28 -11.04 -4.77
CA VAL A 32 -1.48 -11.82 -5.71
C VAL A 32 -2.06 -13.22 -5.91
N PHE A 33 -2.41 -13.90 -4.81
CA PHE A 33 -3.02 -15.22 -4.87
C PHE A 33 -4.30 -15.24 -5.70
N MET A 34 -5.21 -14.29 -5.45
CA MET A 34 -6.48 -14.18 -6.17
C MET A 34 -6.27 -13.92 -7.66
N VAL A 35 -5.37 -13.00 -8.03
CA VAL A 35 -5.11 -12.65 -9.44
C VAL A 35 -4.49 -13.83 -10.19
N VAL A 36 -3.47 -14.48 -9.62
CA VAL A 36 -2.79 -15.60 -10.28
C VAL A 36 -3.73 -16.81 -10.40
N MET A 37 -4.49 -17.13 -9.34
CA MET A 37 -5.46 -18.22 -9.41
C MET A 37 -6.55 -17.94 -10.44
N LEU A 38 -7.09 -16.72 -10.49
CA LEU A 38 -8.09 -16.36 -11.49
C LEU A 38 -7.53 -16.55 -12.91
N ILE A 39 -6.35 -16.00 -13.21
CA ILE A 39 -5.73 -16.15 -14.53
C ILE A 39 -5.49 -17.64 -14.85
N SER A 40 -5.01 -18.40 -13.86
CA SER A 40 -4.73 -19.83 -14.02
C SER A 40 -5.99 -20.63 -14.34
N PHE A 41 -7.13 -20.31 -13.73
CA PHE A 41 -8.42 -20.94 -14.06
C PHE A 41 -8.86 -20.66 -15.51
N TRP A 42 -8.62 -19.46 -16.02
CA TRP A 42 -9.02 -19.08 -17.38
C TRP A 42 -8.07 -19.58 -18.47
N THR A 43 -6.84 -19.99 -18.12
CA THR A 43 -5.79 -20.31 -19.09
C THR A 43 -5.27 -21.73 -18.89
N THR A 44 -4.40 -21.95 -17.90
CA THR A 44 -3.84 -23.25 -17.55
C THR A 44 -3.53 -23.33 -16.06
N ILE A 45 -3.76 -24.50 -15.45
CA ILE A 45 -3.46 -24.75 -14.03
C ILE A 45 -1.96 -24.60 -13.72
N LEU A 46 -1.09 -24.80 -14.72
CA LEU A 46 0.37 -24.70 -14.58
C LEU A 46 0.82 -23.28 -14.19
N LEU A 47 0.04 -22.25 -14.53
CA LEU A 47 0.35 -20.88 -14.12
C LEU A 47 0.28 -20.67 -12.60
N ALA A 48 -0.44 -21.52 -11.86
CA ALA A 48 -0.43 -21.48 -10.39
C ALA A 48 0.97 -21.69 -9.80
N VAL A 49 1.88 -22.40 -10.51
CA VAL A 49 3.27 -22.61 -10.08
C VAL A 49 4.04 -21.28 -9.98
N LEU A 50 3.62 -20.26 -10.75
CA LEU A 50 4.20 -18.91 -10.70
C LEU A 50 4.05 -18.24 -9.33
N LEU A 51 3.12 -18.70 -8.48
CA LEU A 51 3.00 -18.18 -7.11
C LEU A 51 4.29 -18.35 -6.30
N ILE A 52 5.02 -19.45 -6.49
CA ILE A 52 6.23 -19.75 -5.72
C ILE A 52 7.31 -18.66 -5.93
N PRO A 53 7.77 -18.37 -7.16
CA PRO A 53 8.76 -17.31 -7.36
C PRO A 53 8.24 -15.94 -6.97
N ILE A 54 6.95 -15.65 -7.16
CA ILE A 54 6.36 -14.36 -6.75
C ILE A 54 6.47 -14.18 -5.23
N ILE A 55 6.11 -15.20 -4.45
CA ILE A 55 6.18 -15.14 -2.97
C ILE A 55 7.62 -14.95 -2.50
N ILE A 56 8.60 -15.60 -3.14
CA ILE A 56 10.03 -15.43 -2.82
C ILE A 56 10.45 -13.96 -3.06
N VAL A 57 10.09 -13.38 -4.20
CA VAL A 57 10.39 -11.97 -4.49
C VAL A 57 9.71 -11.05 -3.48
N MET A 58 8.45 -11.32 -3.13
CA MET A 58 7.73 -10.53 -2.12
C MET A 58 8.41 -10.58 -0.76
N ARG A 59 8.95 -11.74 -0.39
CA ARG A 59 9.70 -11.94 0.87
C ARG A 59 11.02 -11.19 0.88
N GLU A 60 11.75 -11.16 -0.23
CA GLU A 60 12.98 -10.38 -0.34
C GLU A 60 12.70 -8.87 -0.25
N ILE A 61 11.58 -8.41 -0.79
CA ILE A 61 11.17 -6.99 -0.70
C ILE A 61 10.83 -6.61 0.76
N THR A 62 10.14 -7.47 1.49
CA THR A 62 9.72 -7.19 2.88
C THR A 62 10.81 -7.41 3.91
N LYS A 63 11.88 -8.12 3.56
CA LYS A 63 13.02 -8.36 4.46
C LYS A 63 13.63 -7.07 5.02
N THR A 64 13.59 -5.99 4.24
CA THR A 64 14.15 -4.68 4.63
C THR A 64 13.20 -3.88 5.52
N ASP A 65 11.89 -3.92 5.24
CA ASP A 65 10.86 -3.17 5.97
C ASP A 65 9.49 -3.89 5.85
N ASP A 66 8.88 -4.21 6.99
CA ASP A 66 7.57 -4.88 7.06
C ASP A 66 6.45 -4.07 6.37
N GLN A 67 6.61 -2.75 6.26
CA GLN A 67 5.68 -1.80 5.64
C GLN A 67 6.08 -1.40 4.21
N GLN A 68 7.11 -2.02 3.62
CA GLN A 68 7.63 -1.65 2.29
C GLN A 68 6.55 -1.64 1.20
N PHE A 69 5.62 -2.60 1.22
CA PHE A 69 4.50 -2.66 0.28
C PHE A 69 3.55 -1.46 0.38
N ARG A 70 3.34 -0.92 1.60
CA ARG A 70 2.55 0.30 1.82
C ARG A 70 3.26 1.51 1.21
N LEU A 71 4.57 1.62 1.40
CA LEU A 71 5.39 2.69 0.80
C LEU A 71 5.39 2.60 -0.74
N LEU A 72 5.54 1.39 -1.29
CA LEU A 72 5.45 1.15 -2.74
C LEU A 72 4.09 1.58 -3.30
N TRP A 73 2.99 1.24 -2.61
CA TRP A 73 1.65 1.66 -2.99
C TRP A 73 1.51 3.18 -3.03
N ILE A 74 1.94 3.87 -1.97
CA ILE A 74 1.92 5.34 -1.88
C ILE A 74 2.77 5.98 -3.00
N LYS A 75 3.94 5.41 -3.28
CA LYS A 75 4.83 5.86 -4.36
C LYS A 75 4.17 5.75 -5.73
N ILE A 76 3.46 4.65 -5.98
CA ILE A 76 2.71 4.44 -7.23
C ILE A 76 1.59 5.47 -7.34
N LEU A 77 0.76 5.62 -6.30
CA LEU A 77 -0.35 6.58 -6.30
C LEU A 77 0.11 7.99 -6.69
N CYS A 78 1.20 8.47 -6.10
CA CYS A 78 1.69 9.82 -6.38
C CYS A 78 2.49 9.92 -7.69
N ARG A 79 3.29 8.91 -8.04
CA ARG A 79 4.02 8.90 -9.32
C ARG A 79 3.07 8.93 -10.50
N TYR A 80 1.95 8.21 -10.43
CA TYR A 80 0.95 8.21 -11.50
C TYR A 80 -0.18 9.22 -11.27
N ASN A 81 -0.11 10.00 -10.19
CA ASN A 81 -1.18 10.90 -9.74
C ASN A 81 -2.56 10.21 -9.74
N LEU A 82 -2.57 8.93 -9.34
CA LEU A 82 -3.80 8.19 -9.13
C LEU A 82 -4.62 8.92 -8.06
N TRP A 83 -5.93 9.03 -8.31
CA TRP A 83 -6.87 9.75 -7.44
C TRP A 83 -6.61 11.24 -7.29
N ASN A 84 -5.82 11.85 -8.20
CA ASN A 84 -5.55 13.29 -8.23
C ASN A 84 -4.99 13.83 -6.89
N LEU A 85 -4.16 13.02 -6.22
CA LEU A 85 -3.55 13.35 -4.93
C LEU A 85 -2.68 14.61 -4.99
N ASN A 86 -2.05 14.89 -6.13
CA ASN A 86 -1.15 16.02 -6.31
C ASN A 86 -1.55 16.84 -7.54
N ARG A 87 -2.53 17.72 -7.37
CA ARG A 87 -3.05 18.60 -8.43
C ARG A 87 -1.99 19.52 -9.02
N ASN A 88 -1.07 20.01 -8.19
CA ASN A 88 -0.01 20.93 -8.63
C ASN A 88 1.27 20.20 -9.05
N LYS A 89 1.22 18.87 -9.25
CA LYS A 89 2.39 18.09 -9.68
C LYS A 89 2.99 18.59 -10.99
N GLY A 90 2.18 19.09 -11.93
CA GLY A 90 2.66 19.63 -13.20
C GLY A 90 3.53 20.89 -13.02
N PHE A 91 3.17 21.73 -12.06
CA PHE A 91 3.91 22.96 -11.74
C PHE A 91 5.17 22.67 -10.93
N TRP A 92 5.04 21.94 -9.82
CA TRP A 92 6.15 21.71 -8.89
C TRP A 92 7.08 20.56 -9.28
N LYS A 93 6.63 19.62 -10.13
CA LYS A 93 7.33 18.37 -10.48
C LYS A 93 7.79 17.53 -9.27
N ALA A 94 7.28 17.84 -8.07
CA ALA A 94 7.60 17.20 -6.80
C ALA A 94 6.32 16.71 -6.13
N THR A 95 6.45 15.73 -5.24
CA THR A 95 5.33 15.23 -4.42
C THR A 95 5.80 15.06 -2.98
N ALA A 96 5.04 15.61 -2.03
CA ALA A 96 5.28 15.47 -0.59
C ALA A 96 4.13 14.69 0.05
N TYR A 97 4.46 13.75 0.94
CA TYR A 97 3.50 12.95 1.67
C TYR A 97 3.45 13.44 3.11
N SER A 98 2.25 13.75 3.61
CA SER A 98 2.03 14.07 5.01
C SER A 98 1.02 13.08 5.59
N PRO A 99 1.27 12.51 6.79
CA PRO A 99 0.26 11.72 7.49
C PRO A 99 -0.91 12.58 7.98
N ILE A 100 -0.75 13.91 7.96
CA ILE A 100 -1.72 14.88 8.44
C ILE A 100 -2.65 15.24 7.28
N GLY A 101 -3.96 15.07 7.48
CA GLY A 101 -4.97 15.55 6.55
C GLY A 101 -5.01 17.08 6.56
N PHE A 102 -4.53 17.72 5.49
CA PHE A 102 -4.70 19.16 5.33
C PHE A 102 -6.14 19.50 5.00
N GLN A 103 -6.77 20.33 5.82
CA GLN A 103 -8.08 20.90 5.50
C GLN A 103 -7.89 22.03 4.49
N LYS A 104 -8.74 22.03 3.44
CA LYS A 104 -8.76 23.14 2.48
C LYS A 104 -9.27 24.39 3.20
N ARG A 105 -8.36 25.34 3.49
CA ARG A 105 -8.78 26.69 3.93
C ARG A 105 -9.59 27.32 2.80
N ARG A 106 -10.81 27.77 3.14
CA ARG A 106 -11.63 28.61 2.25
C ARG A 106 -11.06 30.02 2.22
#